data_AF-A0A7C4ENM4-F1
#
_entry.id   AF-A0A7C4ENM4-F1
#
_cell.length_a   1.000
_cell.length_b   1.000
_cell.length_c   1.000
_cell.angle_alpha   90.00
_cell.angle_beta   90.00
_cell.angle_gamma   90.00
#
_symmetry.space_group_name_H-M   'P 1'
#
loop_
_entity.id
_entity.type
_entity.pdbx_description
1 polymer ?
#
loop_
_entity_poly.entity_id
_entity_poly.type
_entity_poly.pdbx_seq_one_letter_code
_entity_poly.pdbx_strand_id
1 'polypeptide(L)'
;MLHCQTQRHKNIFGMTSTMEDKNTVLSEPRETIGLKKFTTEHHPDISLTRFLNVEYVHVKTTDGGDLYVTRHGMPFIRHLSPENWYAGKWFKANRERLQGTSTIYRVSTKEIGGRCLDLVVKWCRFGQDVPLETKIIENALNAEFNSPFEEFSLVEELRAASNGSCRSRIMLQKPLAIYVPPEKLQLWQTGRSKHKIISKIARHPGVEIDILRQYILIYKWVHGIDAVEAFQRAGIPEENLALFTERVIAELREKGFRVLDQKPAHFIVRMRPDGSIMKDKQGRYAYTLVDFELLERTPEHEKEVQTSRRVSYLVKQRDRFKDTSTTQWPQHLKPVNIMGVDYVWGLTESTSGSLWVVGHDPDLFDYFQPERWRKTPRTKLSLTDDTYYTKTKDNINIVWKISKVGELPDHSADPDAQRIIASGYNSPFEEFAIAFELMRQGIPTSYPRAIYMTGLTASETQPADMRRFERYRDLCMPDGSPVLRSDHDYITVWGFWNGPDESLAEKDGDYYTGINARNALRRGLISAEEYINLMAHVKEALATAGFDDLTLKGSHILLSINPKGQLMRNSAGIPEFRICNFETMRRCY
;
A
#
# COMPACT_ATOMS: atom_id res chain seq x y z
N MET A 1 53.38 34.58 58.74
CA MET A 1 53.45 33.27 59.42
C MET A 1 52.33 32.42 58.85
N LEU A 2 52.66 31.61 57.83
CA LEU A 2 52.97 30.17 57.95
C LEU A 2 51.69 29.37 58.27
N HIS A 3 51.24 28.37 57.50
CA HIS A 3 51.88 27.63 56.42
C HIS A 3 50.86 26.69 55.75
N CYS A 4 51.10 26.39 54.47
CA CYS A 4 50.94 25.12 53.73
C CYS A 4 49.64 24.29 53.83
N GLN A 5 48.93 24.10 52.70
CA GLN A 5 49.19 23.16 51.59
C GLN A 5 48.92 21.69 51.97
N THR A 6 48.05 20.96 51.25
CA THR A 6 48.46 20.42 49.95
C THR A 6 47.29 20.10 49.00
N GLN A 7 47.41 20.63 47.78
CA GLN A 7 46.79 20.15 46.54
C GLN A 7 47.40 18.82 46.10
N ARG A 8 46.67 18.07 45.23
CA ARG A 8 47.07 17.44 43.94
C ARG A 8 46.26 16.15 43.73
N HIS A 9 45.66 15.82 42.58
CA HIS A 9 45.83 16.26 41.20
C HIS A 9 44.59 15.93 40.33
N LYS A 10 44.14 16.92 39.52
CA LYS A 10 43.82 16.87 38.06
C LYS A 10 42.83 15.82 37.51
N ASN A 11 41.68 16.30 36.99
CA ASN A 11 41.31 16.40 35.55
C ASN A 11 40.77 15.08 34.95
N ILE A 12 39.70 14.96 34.13
CA ILE A 12 39.21 15.79 33.00
C ILE A 12 37.86 15.15 32.53
N PHE A 13 36.86 15.98 32.14
CA PHE A 13 35.68 15.70 31.27
C PHE A 13 34.65 14.62 31.71
N GLY A 14 33.34 14.77 31.55
CA GLY A 14 32.49 15.74 30.85
C GLY A 14 31.11 15.10 30.65
N MET A 15 30.07 15.82 31.08
CA MET A 15 28.63 15.68 30.81
C MET A 15 28.11 14.42 30.09
N THR A 16 27.34 13.60 30.81
CA THR A 16 26.33 12.70 30.24
C THR A 16 24.94 13.30 30.46
N SER A 17 24.35 13.89 29.41
CA SER A 17 22.91 14.20 29.40
C SER A 17 22.14 12.93 29.02
N THR A 18 21.37 12.41 29.95
CA THR A 18 20.34 11.39 29.74
C THR A 18 19.31 11.91 28.73
N MET A 19 19.23 11.26 27.55
CA MET A 19 18.10 11.44 26.64
C MET A 19 16.88 10.78 27.26
N GLU A 20 15.93 11.59 27.73
CA GLU A 20 14.58 11.15 28.06
C GLU A 20 13.82 10.74 26.79
N ASP A 21 13.13 9.60 26.92
CA ASP A 21 12.21 9.00 25.97
C ASP A 21 11.22 10.01 25.37
N LYS A 22 11.35 10.26 24.06
CA LYS A 22 10.35 10.93 23.21
C LYS A 22 9.74 9.99 22.17
N ASN A 23 9.54 8.72 22.50
CA ASN A 23 8.89 7.73 21.61
C ASN A 23 7.54 7.26 22.15
N THR A 24 6.70 8.19 22.57
CA THR A 24 5.27 7.93 22.76
C THR A 24 4.47 8.80 21.80
N VAL A 25 4.50 8.46 20.50
CA VAL A 25 3.41 8.86 19.61
C VAL A 25 2.23 7.98 19.99
N LEU A 26 1.48 8.42 21.00
CA LEU A 26 0.13 7.93 21.23
C LEU A 26 -0.63 8.17 19.94
N SER A 27 -0.95 7.10 19.21
CA SER A 27 -1.94 7.13 18.16
C SER A 27 -3.25 7.55 18.82
N GLU A 28 -3.60 8.83 18.72
CA GLU A 28 -4.94 9.28 19.09
C GLU A 28 -5.95 8.39 18.35
N PRO A 29 -7.02 7.94 19.03
CA PRO A 29 -8.04 7.14 18.38
C PRO A 29 -8.63 7.97 17.24
N ARG A 30 -8.28 7.62 16.00
CA ARG A 30 -8.95 8.16 14.82
C ARG A 30 -10.42 7.80 14.97
N GLU A 31 -11.28 8.81 15.14
CA GLU A 31 -12.73 8.62 15.15
C GLU A 31 -13.13 7.86 13.88
N THR A 32 -13.42 6.56 14.06
CA THR A 32 -13.92 5.67 13.02
C THR A 32 -15.30 6.13 12.59
N ILE A 33 -15.71 5.79 11.35
CA ILE A 33 -17.09 6.03 10.91
C ILE A 33 -18.02 5.39 11.95
N GLY A 34 -18.80 6.22 12.66
CA GLY A 34 -19.68 5.80 13.76
C GLY A 34 -20.82 4.91 13.27
N LEU A 35 -20.53 3.62 13.10
CA LEU A 35 -21.40 2.60 12.50
C LEU A 35 -22.65 2.25 13.32
N LYS A 36 -22.75 2.66 14.59
CA LYS A 36 -23.92 2.34 15.44
C LYS A 36 -25.25 2.89 14.91
N LYS A 37 -25.25 3.78 13.91
CA LYS A 37 -26.46 4.38 13.32
C LYS A 37 -26.91 3.74 12.01
N PHE A 38 -26.15 2.80 11.44
CA PHE A 38 -26.50 2.13 10.19
C PHE A 38 -26.37 0.62 10.40
N THR A 39 -27.47 -0.01 10.84
CA THR A 39 -27.59 -1.46 10.82
C THR A 39 -27.71 -1.92 9.37
N THR A 40 -26.96 -2.97 9.03
CA THR A 40 -26.97 -3.68 7.74
C THR A 40 -28.35 -4.18 7.32
N GLU A 41 -29.32 -4.19 8.25
CA GLU A 41 -30.71 -4.59 8.02
C GLU A 41 -31.46 -3.76 6.97
N HIS A 42 -30.99 -2.56 6.60
CA HIS A 42 -31.70 -1.69 5.65
C HIS A 42 -31.01 -1.53 4.28
N HIS A 43 -29.79 -2.05 4.12
CA HIS A 43 -29.03 -2.01 2.85
C HIS A 43 -28.02 -3.17 2.78
N PRO A 44 -28.40 -4.33 2.20
CA PRO A 44 -27.55 -5.53 2.16
C PRO A 44 -26.28 -5.39 1.29
N ASP A 45 -26.21 -4.37 0.42
CA ASP A 45 -25.11 -4.17 -0.55
C ASP A 45 -24.06 -3.14 -0.12
N ILE A 46 -23.94 -2.87 1.19
CA ILE A 46 -22.97 -1.92 1.75
C ILE A 46 -21.79 -2.67 2.35
N SER A 47 -20.57 -2.42 1.86
CA SER A 47 -19.32 -2.88 2.47
C SER A 47 -18.47 -1.73 2.99
N LEU A 48 -17.65 -1.98 4.01
CA LEU A 48 -16.75 -0.99 4.57
C LEU A 48 -15.32 -1.29 4.15
N THR A 49 -14.76 -0.43 3.31
CA THR A 49 -13.45 -0.64 2.69
C THR A 49 -12.47 0.46 3.09
N ARG A 50 -11.18 0.21 2.92
CA ARG A 50 -10.13 1.17 3.21
C ARG A 50 -9.10 1.18 2.09
N PHE A 51 -8.94 2.33 1.44
CA PHE A 51 -7.89 2.56 0.45
C PHE A 51 -6.95 3.66 0.95
N LEU A 52 -5.64 3.39 0.93
CA LEU A 52 -4.60 4.37 1.25
C LEU A 52 -4.87 5.13 2.58
N ASN A 53 -5.31 4.42 3.62
CA ASN A 53 -5.67 4.97 4.94
C ASN A 53 -6.95 5.83 5.00
N VAL A 54 -7.76 5.88 3.94
CA VAL A 54 -9.09 6.50 3.95
C VAL A 54 -10.15 5.40 4.02
N GLU A 55 -11.07 5.53 4.97
CA GLU A 55 -12.23 4.64 5.09
C GLU A 55 -13.35 5.09 4.15
N TYR A 56 -13.95 4.12 3.47
CA TYR A 56 -15.08 4.32 2.59
C TYR A 56 -16.21 3.38 2.96
N VAL A 57 -17.43 3.91 2.87
CA VAL A 57 -18.63 3.10 2.73
C VAL A 57 -18.81 2.85 1.24
N HIS A 58 -18.59 1.61 0.80
CA HIS A 58 -18.77 1.18 -0.57
C HIS A 58 -20.20 0.70 -0.78
N VAL A 59 -20.84 1.22 -1.82
CA VAL A 59 -22.23 0.94 -2.18
C VAL A 59 -22.31 0.61 -3.67
N LYS A 60 -22.94 -0.51 -4.01
CA LYS A 60 -23.34 -0.78 -5.39
C LYS A 60 -24.51 0.12 -5.78
N THR A 61 -24.36 0.87 -6.87
CA THR A 61 -25.39 1.80 -7.33
C THR A 61 -26.43 1.10 -8.20
N THR A 62 -27.62 1.70 -8.30
CA THR A 62 -28.76 1.11 -9.04
C THR A 62 -28.53 0.96 -10.54
N ASP A 63 -27.58 1.71 -11.09
CA ASP A 63 -27.10 1.60 -12.47
C ASP A 63 -26.01 0.54 -12.64
N GLY A 64 -25.60 -0.17 -11.58
CA GLY A 64 -24.55 -1.20 -11.60
C GLY A 64 -23.13 -0.66 -11.41
N GLY A 65 -22.97 0.63 -11.11
CA GLY A 65 -21.69 1.23 -10.76
C GLY A 65 -21.26 1.01 -9.29
N ASP A 66 -20.17 1.67 -8.91
CA ASP A 66 -19.59 1.64 -7.56
C ASP A 66 -19.53 3.04 -6.98
N LEU A 67 -19.97 3.21 -5.73
CA LEU A 67 -19.90 4.47 -4.99
C LEU A 67 -19.11 4.28 -3.70
N TYR A 68 -17.97 4.97 -3.59
CA TYR A 68 -17.10 4.96 -2.42
C TYR A 68 -17.28 6.26 -1.64
N VAL A 69 -18.03 6.21 -0.53
CA VAL A 69 -18.42 7.40 0.24
C VAL A 69 -17.50 7.59 1.44
N THR A 70 -16.89 8.77 1.56
CA THR A 70 -16.04 9.10 2.71
C THR A 70 -16.90 9.43 3.94
N ARG A 71 -16.26 9.53 5.12
CA ARG A 71 -16.92 10.06 6.33
C ARG A 71 -17.60 11.42 6.13
N HIS A 72 -17.10 12.25 5.21
CA HIS A 72 -17.66 13.57 4.94
C HIS A 72 -18.88 13.51 4.02
N GLY A 73 -18.94 12.52 3.12
CA GLY A 73 -20.09 12.24 2.27
C GLY A 73 -21.20 11.49 2.99
N MET A 74 -20.88 10.74 4.06
CA MET A 74 -21.84 9.87 4.74
C MET A 74 -23.16 10.54 5.15
N PRO A 75 -23.19 11.76 5.71
CA PRO A 75 -24.45 12.46 6.04
C PRO A 75 -25.34 12.76 4.82
N PHE A 76 -24.79 12.64 3.61
CA PHE A 76 -25.39 13.01 2.34
C PHE A 76 -25.49 11.81 1.38
N ILE A 77 -25.33 10.57 1.87
CA ILE A 77 -25.24 9.37 1.02
C ILE A 77 -26.38 9.26 0.00
N ARG A 78 -27.62 9.59 0.39
CA ARG A 78 -28.78 9.61 -0.52
C ARG A 78 -28.63 10.65 -1.63
N HIS A 79 -28.14 11.85 -1.32
CA HIS A 79 -27.89 12.88 -2.32
C HIS A 79 -26.74 12.52 -3.26
N LEU A 80 -25.80 11.70 -2.82
CA LEU A 80 -24.63 11.26 -3.58
C LEU A 80 -24.93 10.11 -4.54
N SER A 81 -26.08 9.45 -4.42
CA SER A 81 -26.49 8.42 -5.39
C SER A 81 -26.60 9.00 -6.82
N PRO A 82 -26.10 8.32 -7.86
CA PRO A 82 -26.03 8.85 -9.23
C PRO A 82 -27.37 9.33 -9.79
N GLU A 83 -28.49 8.71 -9.40
CA GLU A 83 -29.84 9.11 -9.82
C GLU A 83 -30.22 10.53 -9.39
N ASN A 84 -29.52 11.09 -8.40
CA ASN A 84 -29.82 12.40 -7.81
C ASN A 84 -28.96 13.54 -8.36
N TRP A 85 -27.94 13.25 -9.16
CA TRP A 85 -27.07 14.28 -9.74
C TRP A 85 -26.49 13.92 -11.11
N TYR A 86 -26.16 12.65 -11.35
CA TYR A 86 -25.49 12.17 -12.57
C TYR A 86 -26.45 11.74 -13.68
N ALA A 87 -27.67 11.30 -13.33
CA ALA A 87 -28.68 10.84 -14.29
C ALA A 87 -28.87 11.83 -15.46
N GLY A 88 -28.73 11.32 -16.70
CA GLY A 88 -28.42 12.14 -17.88
C GLY A 88 -29.34 13.34 -18.16
N LYS A 89 -30.65 13.25 -17.87
CA LYS A 89 -31.56 14.41 -18.00
C LYS A 89 -31.31 15.47 -16.93
N TRP A 90 -31.10 15.05 -15.68
CA TRP A 90 -30.87 15.95 -14.56
C TRP A 90 -29.50 16.63 -14.66
N PHE A 91 -28.45 15.85 -14.90
CA PHE A 91 -27.09 16.36 -15.00
C PHE A 91 -26.95 17.42 -16.10
N LYS A 92 -27.55 17.20 -17.28
CA LYS A 92 -27.50 18.18 -18.38
C LYS A 92 -28.20 19.50 -18.04
N ALA A 93 -29.30 19.46 -17.29
CA ALA A 93 -30.09 20.63 -16.94
C ALA A 93 -29.54 21.41 -15.72
N ASN A 94 -28.83 20.74 -14.82
CA ASN A 94 -28.43 21.30 -13.51
C ASN A 94 -26.91 21.38 -13.31
N ARG A 95 -26.12 21.28 -14.38
CA ARG A 95 -24.67 21.46 -14.33
C ARG A 95 -24.25 22.81 -14.86
N GLU A 96 -23.28 23.40 -14.18
CA GLU A 96 -22.56 24.59 -14.59
C GLU A 96 -21.08 24.23 -14.76
N ARG A 97 -20.50 24.49 -15.93
CA ARG A 97 -19.08 24.21 -16.17
C ARG A 97 -18.25 25.29 -15.48
N LEU A 98 -17.32 24.87 -14.63
CA LEU A 98 -16.39 25.80 -13.99
C LEU A 98 -15.23 26.13 -14.94
N GLN A 99 -14.66 27.33 -14.80
CA GLN A 99 -13.50 27.73 -15.59
C GLN A 99 -12.28 26.89 -15.22
N GLY A 100 -11.45 26.57 -16.23
CA GLY A 100 -10.23 25.77 -16.07
C GLY A 100 -10.00 24.81 -17.23
N THR A 101 -8.85 24.14 -17.21
CA THR A 101 -8.44 23.16 -18.22
C THR A 101 -9.04 21.77 -17.97
N SER A 102 -9.45 21.49 -16.74
CA SER A 102 -10.08 20.23 -16.33
C SER A 102 -11.59 20.22 -16.59
N THR A 103 -12.17 19.02 -16.69
CA THR A 103 -13.63 18.84 -16.84
C THR A 103 -14.26 18.84 -15.44
N ILE A 104 -14.59 20.04 -14.97
CA ILE A 104 -15.16 20.28 -13.64
C ILE A 104 -16.52 20.95 -13.79
N TYR A 105 -17.50 20.44 -13.07
CA TYR A 105 -18.84 21.02 -13.01
C TYR A 105 -19.26 21.29 -11.57
N ARG A 106 -19.96 22.40 -11.37
CA ARG A 106 -20.88 22.56 -10.24
C ARG A 106 -22.20 21.90 -10.61
N VAL A 107 -22.75 21.09 -9.72
CA VAL A 107 -24.03 20.39 -9.94
C VAL A 107 -24.88 20.46 -8.70
N SER A 108 -26.13 20.89 -8.86
CA SER A 108 -27.11 20.82 -7.78
C SER A 108 -27.80 19.45 -7.77
N THR A 109 -27.83 18.79 -6.62
CA THR A 109 -28.55 17.54 -6.44
C THR A 109 -30.06 17.76 -6.45
N LYS A 110 -30.82 16.69 -6.73
CA LYS A 110 -32.26 16.66 -6.46
C LYS A 110 -32.56 16.95 -5.00
N GLU A 111 -33.73 17.52 -4.76
CA GLU A 111 -34.21 17.78 -3.42
C GLU A 111 -34.55 16.45 -2.72
N ILE A 112 -33.93 16.22 -1.56
CA ILE A 112 -34.22 15.06 -0.72
C ILE A 112 -34.43 15.58 0.70
N GLY A 113 -35.66 15.43 1.20
CA GLY A 113 -36.04 15.87 2.54
C GLY A 113 -35.83 17.37 2.76
N GLY A 114 -36.30 18.21 1.83
CA GLY A 114 -36.23 19.67 1.93
C GLY A 114 -34.85 20.28 1.65
N ARG A 115 -33.90 19.48 1.17
CA ARG A 115 -32.49 19.90 1.02
C ARG A 115 -31.92 19.49 -0.33
N CYS A 116 -31.31 20.46 -1.01
CA CYS A 116 -30.42 20.27 -2.15
C CYS A 116 -28.97 20.51 -1.72
N LEU A 117 -28.03 19.88 -2.41
CA LEU A 117 -26.60 20.09 -2.20
C LEU A 117 -25.97 20.55 -3.51
N ASP A 118 -25.05 21.51 -3.40
CA ASP A 118 -24.15 21.82 -4.50
C ASP A 118 -22.89 20.96 -4.37
N LEU A 119 -22.60 20.25 -5.45
CA LEU A 119 -21.45 19.38 -5.61
C LEU A 119 -20.47 20.00 -6.60
N VAL A 120 -19.18 19.76 -6.38
CA VAL A 120 -18.16 19.89 -7.41
C VAL A 120 -17.85 18.48 -7.88
N VAL A 121 -18.10 18.21 -9.16
CA VAL A 121 -17.82 16.90 -9.77
C VAL A 121 -16.69 17.04 -10.77
N LYS A 122 -15.68 16.17 -10.63
CA LYS A 122 -14.45 16.23 -11.38
C LYS A 122 -14.12 14.85 -11.95
N TRP A 123 -13.83 14.80 -13.25
CA TRP A 123 -13.34 13.58 -13.87
C TRP A 123 -11.86 13.41 -13.59
N CYS A 124 -11.49 12.28 -12.99
CA CYS A 124 -10.12 11.96 -12.67
C CYS A 124 -9.27 11.87 -13.95
N ARG A 125 -8.18 12.65 -13.99
CA ARG A 125 -7.23 12.69 -15.10
C ARG A 125 -6.05 11.72 -14.93
N PHE A 126 -6.12 10.84 -13.93
CA PHE A 126 -5.13 9.78 -13.72
C PHE A 126 -4.78 9.08 -15.03
N GLY A 127 -3.49 8.99 -15.33
CA GLY A 127 -2.97 8.36 -16.55
C GLY A 127 -2.99 9.24 -17.82
N GLN A 128 -3.50 10.48 -17.76
CA GLN A 128 -3.45 11.44 -18.87
C GLN A 128 -2.17 12.29 -18.87
N ASP A 129 -1.93 13.01 -19.95
CA ASP A 129 -0.83 13.98 -20.04
C ASP A 129 -1.12 15.24 -19.24
N VAL A 130 -0.16 15.62 -18.39
CA VAL A 130 -0.11 16.94 -17.75
C VAL A 130 0.32 17.95 -18.82
N PRO A 131 -0.50 18.95 -19.17
CA PRO A 131 -0.17 19.94 -20.19
C PRO A 131 1.14 20.67 -19.86
N LEU A 132 2.01 20.89 -20.86
CA LEU A 132 3.31 21.56 -20.67
C LEU A 132 3.21 23.08 -20.43
N GLU A 133 2.02 23.65 -20.44
CA GLU A 133 1.79 25.10 -20.27
C GLU A 133 1.72 25.52 -18.79
N THR A 134 1.73 24.57 -17.84
CA THR A 134 1.62 24.79 -16.38
C THR A 134 2.95 25.07 -15.66
N LYS A 135 3.99 25.55 -16.35
CA LYS A 135 5.40 25.35 -15.93
C LYS A 135 5.99 26.35 -14.92
N ILE A 136 6.64 25.77 -13.89
CA ILE A 136 8.09 25.94 -13.66
C ILE A 136 8.79 24.68 -14.21
N ILE A 137 9.85 24.87 -15.01
CA ILE A 137 10.43 23.87 -15.94
C ILE A 137 11.01 22.61 -15.25
N GLU A 138 11.52 22.72 -14.03
CA GLU A 138 12.22 21.60 -13.36
C GLU A 138 11.27 20.55 -12.74
N ASN A 139 10.07 20.94 -12.31
CA ASN A 139 9.09 20.03 -11.68
C ASN A 139 8.15 19.36 -12.70
N ALA A 140 7.96 19.97 -13.88
CA ALA A 140 6.96 19.54 -14.86
C ALA A 140 7.32 18.23 -15.60
N LEU A 141 8.60 17.89 -15.71
CA LEU A 141 9.05 16.71 -16.49
C LEU A 141 8.63 15.38 -15.86
N ASN A 142 8.33 15.34 -14.56
CA ASN A 142 7.93 14.13 -13.83
C ASN A 142 6.56 14.25 -13.13
N ALA A 143 5.83 15.35 -13.33
CA ALA A 143 4.52 15.57 -12.72
C ALA A 143 3.47 14.61 -13.29
N GLU A 144 2.65 14.01 -12.43
CA GLU A 144 1.62 13.05 -12.83
C GLU A 144 0.36 13.21 -12.00
N PHE A 145 -0.82 13.24 -12.63
CA PHE A 145 -2.10 13.35 -11.92
C PHE A 145 -2.33 12.20 -10.94
N ASN A 146 -2.69 12.52 -9.71
CA ASN A 146 -3.05 11.58 -8.66
C ASN A 146 -4.19 10.65 -9.10
N SER A 147 -4.12 9.43 -8.59
CA SER A 147 -5.26 8.52 -8.59
C SER A 147 -6.40 9.09 -7.72
N PRO A 148 -7.67 8.72 -7.95
CA PRO A 148 -8.79 9.28 -7.17
C PRO A 148 -8.67 8.96 -5.67
N PHE A 149 -8.16 7.78 -5.33
CA PHE A 149 -7.93 7.37 -3.94
C PHE A 149 -6.67 8.00 -3.34
N GLU A 150 -5.62 8.21 -4.16
CA GLU A 150 -4.41 8.92 -3.74
C GLU A 150 -4.74 10.38 -3.40
N GLU A 151 -5.52 11.04 -4.25
CA GLU A 151 -5.96 12.41 -4.05
C GLU A 151 -6.69 12.55 -2.70
N PHE A 152 -7.68 11.69 -2.43
CA PHE A 152 -8.42 11.72 -1.16
C PHE A 152 -7.53 11.37 0.05
N SER A 153 -6.60 10.42 -0.09
CA SER A 153 -5.63 10.08 0.94
C SER A 153 -4.77 11.27 1.33
N LEU A 154 -4.18 11.96 0.34
CA LEU A 154 -3.32 13.12 0.59
C LEU A 154 -4.11 14.29 1.18
N VAL A 155 -5.35 14.50 0.74
CA VAL A 155 -6.24 15.52 1.31
C VAL A 155 -6.55 15.23 2.78
N GLU A 156 -6.88 14.00 3.14
CA GLU A 156 -7.16 13.65 4.55
C GLU A 156 -5.89 13.67 5.42
N GLU A 157 -4.73 13.31 4.86
CA GLU A 157 -3.44 13.44 5.56
C GLU A 157 -3.09 14.91 5.82
N LEU A 158 -3.18 15.77 4.80
CA LEU A 158 -2.98 17.22 4.95
C LEU A 158 -3.99 17.83 5.93
N ARG A 159 -5.23 17.33 5.93
CA ARG A 159 -6.26 17.74 6.89
C ARG A 159 -5.87 17.39 8.33
N ALA A 160 -5.36 16.18 8.55
CA ALA A 160 -4.89 15.73 9.86
C ALA A 160 -3.70 16.57 10.34
N ALA A 161 -2.69 16.80 9.48
CA ALA A 161 -1.56 17.69 9.75
C ALA A 161 -2.02 19.14 10.02
N SER A 162 -3.16 19.55 9.48
CA SER A 162 -3.74 20.88 9.68
C SER A 162 -4.58 21.07 10.93
N ASN A 163 -4.94 19.99 11.61
CA ASN A 163 -5.65 20.04 12.89
C ASN A 163 -4.69 19.95 14.10
N GLY A 164 -3.41 19.65 13.89
CA GLY A 164 -2.37 19.61 14.93
C GLY A 164 -1.87 21.00 15.37
N SER A 165 -0.87 21.02 16.25
CA SER A 165 -0.28 22.18 16.94
C SER A 165 0.33 23.27 16.05
N CYS A 166 0.27 23.15 14.73
CA CYS A 166 0.81 24.11 13.77
C CYS A 166 -0.04 25.39 13.73
N ARG A 167 0.65 26.55 13.70
CA ARG A 167 0.06 27.90 13.77
C ARG A 167 -0.81 28.30 12.56
N SER A 168 -0.75 27.53 11.48
CA SER A 168 -1.35 27.81 10.16
C SER A 168 -2.46 26.78 9.84
N ARG A 169 -3.73 27.19 9.96
CA ARG A 169 -4.88 26.35 9.62
C ARG A 169 -5.21 26.48 8.12
N ILE A 170 -5.00 25.42 7.36
CA ILE A 170 -5.41 25.35 5.95
C ILE A 170 -6.82 24.78 5.88
N MET A 171 -7.77 25.53 5.32
CA MET A 171 -9.10 24.97 5.03
C MET A 171 -9.04 24.22 3.71
N LEU A 172 -9.52 22.99 3.72
CA LEU A 172 -9.54 22.13 2.54
C LEU A 172 -10.98 21.81 2.17
N GLN A 173 -11.28 21.85 0.87
CA GLN A 173 -12.53 21.32 0.33
C GLN A 173 -12.76 19.88 0.80
N LYS A 174 -14.02 19.52 1.09
CA LYS A 174 -14.34 18.20 1.66
C LYS A 174 -14.55 17.18 0.55
N PRO A 175 -13.74 16.10 0.48
CA PRO A 175 -13.99 14.99 -0.44
C PRO A 175 -15.20 14.19 0.06
N LEU A 176 -16.27 14.10 -0.72
CA LEU A 176 -17.51 13.43 -0.32
C LEU A 176 -17.54 11.98 -0.76
N ALA A 177 -17.27 11.71 -2.04
CA ALA A 177 -17.31 10.36 -2.59
C ALA A 177 -16.52 10.24 -3.90
N ILE A 178 -16.21 9.01 -4.29
CA ILE A 178 -15.74 8.64 -5.62
C ILE A 178 -16.83 7.77 -6.24
N TYR A 179 -17.35 8.17 -7.39
CA TYR A 179 -18.30 7.38 -8.17
C TYR A 179 -17.60 6.79 -9.40
N VAL A 180 -17.80 5.50 -9.61
CA VAL A 180 -17.24 4.72 -10.73
C VAL A 180 -18.42 4.19 -11.55
N PRO A 181 -18.74 4.81 -12.70
CA PRO A 181 -19.80 4.33 -13.58
C PRO A 181 -19.59 2.85 -14.00
N PRO A 182 -20.68 2.13 -14.33
CA PRO A 182 -20.60 0.72 -14.75
C PRO A 182 -19.88 0.55 -16.10
N GLU A 183 -19.88 1.58 -16.95
CA GLU A 183 -19.34 1.45 -18.30
C GLU A 183 -17.83 1.22 -18.32
N LYS A 184 -17.40 0.22 -19.09
CA LYS A 184 -16.01 0.05 -19.52
C LYS A 184 -15.80 0.75 -20.86
N LEU A 185 -14.76 1.58 -20.92
CA LEU A 185 -14.39 2.37 -22.08
C LEU A 185 -13.20 1.74 -22.81
N GLN A 186 -13.00 2.17 -24.05
CA GLN A 186 -11.76 1.93 -24.79
C GLN A 186 -10.68 2.90 -24.33
N LEU A 187 -9.41 2.50 -24.41
CA LEU A 187 -8.30 3.31 -23.89
C LEU A 187 -8.26 4.74 -24.46
N TRP A 188 -8.51 4.89 -25.76
CA TRP A 188 -8.56 6.21 -26.42
C TRP A 188 -9.67 7.11 -25.88
N GLN A 189 -10.79 6.55 -25.42
CA GLN A 189 -11.92 7.31 -24.84
C GLN A 189 -11.59 7.88 -23.45
N THR A 190 -10.64 7.25 -22.74
CA THR A 190 -10.18 7.73 -21.44
C THR A 190 -9.12 8.83 -21.54
N GLY A 191 -8.50 8.98 -22.73
CA GLY A 191 -7.36 9.86 -22.96
C GLY A 191 -6.09 9.44 -22.22
N ARG A 192 -6.05 8.23 -21.65
CA ARG A 192 -4.93 7.75 -20.83
C ARG A 192 -3.85 7.09 -21.69
N SER A 193 -2.59 7.29 -21.30
CA SER A 193 -1.43 6.65 -21.92
C SER A 193 -0.99 5.42 -21.13
N LYS A 194 -0.89 4.25 -21.80
CA LYS A 194 -0.36 3.02 -21.17
C LYS A 194 1.03 3.25 -20.55
N HIS A 195 1.88 4.01 -21.22
CA HIS A 195 3.26 4.28 -20.77
C HIS A 195 3.30 5.11 -19.48
N LYS A 196 2.47 6.17 -19.36
CA LYS A 196 2.38 6.96 -18.13
C LYS A 196 1.69 6.22 -17.00
N ILE A 197 0.69 5.40 -17.32
CA ILE A 197 0.11 4.51 -16.33
C ILE A 197 1.20 3.58 -15.78
N ILE A 198 2.01 2.94 -16.64
CA ILE A 198 3.13 2.09 -16.23
C ILE A 198 4.20 2.86 -15.44
N SER A 199 4.57 4.08 -15.83
CA SER A 199 5.55 4.94 -15.11
C SER A 199 5.02 5.44 -13.76
N LYS A 200 3.74 5.79 -13.69
CA LYS A 200 3.08 6.24 -12.46
C LYS A 200 2.90 5.10 -11.48
N ILE A 201 2.45 3.97 -11.99
CA ILE A 201 2.51 2.69 -11.30
C ILE A 201 3.92 2.38 -10.78
N ALA A 202 4.99 2.81 -11.46
CA ALA A 202 6.36 2.60 -11.01
C ALA A 202 6.86 3.64 -9.97
N ARG A 203 6.27 4.85 -9.92
CA ARG A 203 6.69 5.98 -9.05
C ARG A 203 5.78 6.23 -7.85
N HIS A 204 4.47 6.15 -8.05
CA HIS A 204 3.41 6.24 -7.04
C HIS A 204 2.36 5.16 -7.34
N PRO A 205 2.64 3.88 -7.06
CA PRO A 205 1.56 2.91 -7.08
C PRO A 205 0.68 3.20 -5.86
N GLY A 206 -0.62 2.90 -5.87
CA GLY A 206 -1.49 3.23 -4.73
C GLY A 206 -2.73 2.37 -4.64
N VAL A 207 -3.43 2.28 -5.78
CA VAL A 207 -4.62 1.46 -6.01
C VAL A 207 -4.48 0.92 -7.45
N GLU A 208 -4.65 -0.39 -7.70
CA GLU A 208 -4.78 -0.90 -9.06
C GLU A 208 -6.14 -0.38 -9.58
N ILE A 209 -6.06 0.57 -10.51
CA ILE A 209 -7.21 1.29 -11.04
C ILE A 209 -7.51 0.73 -12.42
N ASP A 210 -8.76 0.37 -12.66
CA ASP A 210 -9.19 -0.07 -13.97
C ASP A 210 -9.05 1.09 -14.95
N ILE A 211 -8.05 0.99 -15.81
CA ILE A 211 -7.69 2.02 -16.79
C ILE A 211 -8.80 2.27 -17.81
N LEU A 212 -9.76 1.34 -17.92
CA LEU A 212 -10.89 1.41 -18.82
C LEU A 212 -12.13 2.01 -18.14
N ARG A 213 -12.12 2.25 -16.83
CA ARG A 213 -13.25 2.87 -16.12
C ARG A 213 -13.04 4.35 -15.86
N GLN A 214 -14.13 5.10 -15.83
CA GLN A 214 -14.11 6.49 -15.37
C GLN A 214 -14.16 6.55 -13.84
N TYR A 215 -13.51 7.57 -13.29
CA TYR A 215 -13.59 7.87 -11.86
C TYR A 215 -14.00 9.32 -11.71
N ILE A 216 -15.12 9.55 -11.05
CA ILE A 216 -15.69 10.88 -10.84
C ILE A 216 -15.54 11.21 -9.36
N LEU A 217 -14.66 12.16 -9.04
CA LEU A 217 -14.48 12.66 -7.69
C LEU A 217 -15.59 13.67 -7.39
N ILE A 218 -16.23 13.50 -6.25
CA ILE A 218 -17.31 14.34 -5.77
C ILE A 218 -16.83 15.09 -4.53
N TYR A 219 -16.76 16.41 -4.63
CA TYR A 219 -16.40 17.30 -3.54
C TYR A 219 -17.59 18.17 -3.14
N LYS A 220 -17.58 18.64 -1.89
CA LYS A 220 -18.55 19.62 -1.42
C LYS A 220 -18.28 20.98 -2.07
N TRP A 221 -19.33 21.69 -2.51
CA TRP A 221 -19.20 23.09 -2.92
C TRP A 221 -18.67 23.97 -1.78
N VAL A 222 -17.75 24.87 -2.14
CA VAL A 222 -17.19 25.87 -1.23
C VAL A 222 -17.78 27.22 -1.60
N HIS A 223 -18.56 27.82 -0.71
CA HIS A 223 -19.05 29.17 -0.92
C HIS A 223 -17.91 30.19 -0.92
N GLY A 224 -17.80 30.93 -2.01
CA GLY A 224 -16.80 31.95 -2.27
C GLY A 224 -16.60 32.13 -3.77
N ILE A 225 -15.58 32.91 -4.12
CA ILE A 225 -15.05 33.07 -5.47
C ILE A 225 -13.54 32.82 -5.42
N ASP A 226 -12.90 32.62 -6.58
CA ASP A 226 -11.46 32.44 -6.60
C ASP A 226 -10.71 33.74 -6.21
N ALA A 227 -9.47 33.59 -5.74
CA ALA A 227 -8.70 34.72 -5.23
C ALA A 227 -8.34 35.75 -6.31
N VAL A 228 -8.23 35.36 -7.58
CA VAL A 228 -7.96 36.32 -8.68
C VAL A 228 -9.15 37.27 -8.79
N GLU A 229 -10.35 36.70 -8.90
CA GLU A 229 -11.59 37.47 -9.00
C GLU A 229 -11.85 38.30 -7.74
N ALA A 230 -11.59 37.74 -6.55
CA ALA A 230 -11.81 38.44 -5.29
C ALA A 230 -10.90 39.66 -5.12
N PHE A 231 -9.60 39.53 -5.42
CA PHE A 231 -8.66 40.64 -5.30
C PHE A 231 -8.98 41.74 -6.32
N GLN A 232 -9.34 41.36 -7.54
CA GLN A 232 -9.81 42.29 -8.57
C GLN A 232 -11.06 43.07 -8.11
N ARG A 233 -12.08 42.37 -7.61
CA ARG A 233 -13.32 43.00 -7.11
C ARG A 233 -13.11 43.88 -5.88
N ALA A 234 -12.17 43.51 -5.02
CA ALA A 234 -11.82 44.28 -3.83
C ALA A 234 -10.89 45.47 -4.12
N GLY A 235 -10.44 45.65 -5.38
CA GLY A 235 -9.49 46.70 -5.76
C GLY A 235 -8.11 46.53 -5.10
N ILE A 236 -7.72 45.30 -4.78
CA ILE A 236 -6.45 44.99 -4.12
C ILE A 236 -5.38 44.78 -5.20
N PRO A 237 -4.18 45.42 -5.08
CA PRO A 237 -3.11 45.27 -6.06
C PRO A 237 -2.66 43.83 -6.27
N GLU A 238 -2.18 43.52 -7.47
CA GLU A 238 -1.69 42.19 -7.87
C GLU A 238 -0.50 41.72 -7.01
N GLU A 239 0.35 42.65 -6.56
CA GLU A 239 1.45 42.37 -5.63
C GLU A 239 0.97 41.68 -4.34
N ASN A 240 -0.21 42.07 -3.83
CA ASN A 240 -0.77 41.45 -2.65
C ASN A 240 -1.31 40.05 -2.93
N LEU A 241 -1.76 39.77 -4.16
CA LEU A 241 -2.18 38.44 -4.60
C LEU A 241 -0.97 37.51 -4.71
N ALA A 242 0.17 38.01 -5.20
CA ALA A 242 1.43 37.29 -5.21
C ALA A 242 1.90 36.94 -3.80
N LEU A 243 1.96 37.93 -2.88
CA LEU A 243 2.31 37.71 -1.47
C LEU A 243 1.35 36.73 -0.77
N PHE A 244 0.05 36.82 -1.07
CA PHE A 244 -0.94 35.87 -0.57
C PHE A 244 -0.64 34.45 -1.07
N THR A 245 -0.32 34.30 -2.35
CA THR A 245 -0.01 33.00 -2.97
C THR A 245 1.27 32.39 -2.40
N GLU A 246 2.34 33.18 -2.27
CA GLU A 246 3.60 32.75 -1.65
C GLU A 246 3.40 32.26 -0.22
N ARG A 247 2.57 32.98 0.57
CA ARG A 247 2.21 32.57 1.92
C ARG A 247 1.54 31.21 1.94
N VAL A 248 0.55 30.96 1.07
CA VAL A 248 -0.15 29.67 1.01
C VAL A 248 0.80 28.54 0.62
N ILE A 249 1.72 28.78 -0.32
CA ILE A 249 2.76 27.81 -0.70
C ILE A 249 3.67 27.50 0.49
N ALA A 250 4.09 28.51 1.25
CA ALA A 250 4.89 28.32 2.46
C ALA A 250 4.14 27.54 3.54
N GLU A 251 2.85 27.82 3.76
CA GLU A 251 1.99 27.09 4.71
C GLU A 251 1.83 25.61 4.33
N LEU A 252 1.70 25.29 3.04
CA LEU A 252 1.68 23.90 2.56
C LEU A 252 3.02 23.20 2.79
N ARG A 253 4.12 23.89 2.49
CA ARG A 253 5.47 23.35 2.64
C ARG A 253 5.84 23.09 4.10
N GLU A 254 5.44 23.98 5.01
CA GLU A 254 5.59 23.81 6.47
C GLU A 254 4.92 22.52 6.97
N LYS A 255 3.86 22.07 6.28
CA LYS A 255 3.15 20.83 6.58
C LYS A 255 3.68 19.61 5.84
N GLY A 256 4.74 19.76 5.04
CA GLY A 256 5.30 18.67 4.24
C GLY A 256 4.53 18.39 2.95
N PHE A 257 3.79 19.35 2.40
CA PHE A 257 3.05 19.19 1.14
C PHE A 257 3.37 20.28 0.11
N ARG A 258 3.10 19.98 -1.16
CA ARG A 258 3.10 20.94 -2.26
C ARG A 258 2.08 20.55 -3.33
N VAL A 259 1.65 21.53 -4.12
CA VAL A 259 0.84 21.30 -5.33
C VAL A 259 1.66 21.79 -6.52
N LEU A 260 1.93 20.91 -7.48
CA LEU A 260 2.90 21.22 -8.56
C LEU A 260 2.42 22.32 -9.53
N ASP A 261 1.11 22.44 -9.75
CA ASP A 261 0.48 23.49 -10.57
C ASP A 261 -0.31 24.48 -9.68
N GLN A 262 0.25 24.87 -8.52
CA GLN A 262 -0.46 25.77 -7.61
C GLN A 262 -0.67 27.14 -8.25
N LYS A 263 -1.94 27.57 -8.35
CA LYS A 263 -2.34 28.88 -8.89
C LYS A 263 -3.23 29.63 -7.91
N PRO A 264 -3.31 30.98 -7.99
CA PRO A 264 -4.23 31.76 -7.17
C PRO A 264 -5.70 31.37 -7.38
N ALA A 265 -6.04 30.90 -8.58
CA ALA A 265 -7.38 30.38 -8.91
C ALA A 265 -7.80 29.15 -8.07
N HIS A 266 -6.86 28.45 -7.43
CA HIS A 266 -7.15 27.29 -6.58
C HIS A 266 -7.47 27.69 -5.12
N PHE A 267 -7.53 28.99 -4.83
CA PHE A 267 -7.88 29.49 -3.50
C PHE A 267 -9.26 30.14 -3.54
N ILE A 268 -10.22 29.49 -2.89
CA ILE A 268 -11.57 30.05 -2.74
C ILE A 268 -11.59 30.94 -1.50
N VAL A 269 -11.95 32.21 -1.69
CA VAL A 269 -12.09 33.20 -0.62
C VAL A 269 -13.53 33.70 -0.54
N ARG A 270 -13.93 34.21 0.61
CA ARG A 270 -15.26 34.77 0.81
C ARG A 270 -15.22 36.28 0.77
N MET A 271 -16.07 36.86 -0.06
CA MET A 271 -16.39 38.28 -0.02
C MET A 271 -17.38 38.55 1.11
N ARG A 272 -17.18 39.66 1.81
CA ARG A 272 -18.15 40.21 2.77
C ARG A 272 -19.13 41.13 2.04
N PRO A 273 -20.30 41.43 2.65
CA PRO A 273 -21.27 42.35 2.06
C PRO A 273 -20.71 43.76 1.77
N ASP A 274 -19.67 44.18 2.50
CA ASP A 274 -18.98 45.46 2.32
C ASP A 274 -17.95 45.45 1.17
N GLY A 275 -17.84 44.35 0.42
CA GLY A 275 -16.89 44.20 -0.68
C GLY A 275 -15.46 43.82 -0.24
N SER A 276 -15.20 43.69 1.06
CA SER A 276 -13.89 43.25 1.56
C SER A 276 -13.75 41.73 1.56
N ILE A 277 -12.51 41.23 1.46
CA ILE A 277 -12.22 39.79 1.58
C ILE A 277 -12.19 39.39 3.05
N MET A 278 -12.84 38.28 3.38
CA MET A 278 -12.86 37.70 4.72
C MET A 278 -11.44 37.41 5.23
N LYS A 279 -11.18 37.83 6.47
CA LYS A 279 -9.93 37.60 7.19
C LYS A 279 -10.10 36.63 8.36
N ASP A 280 -9.04 35.90 8.70
CA ASP A 280 -8.95 35.04 9.86
C ASP A 280 -8.73 35.86 11.16
N LYS A 281 -8.58 35.15 12.29
CA LYS A 281 -8.35 35.79 13.60
C LYS A 281 -7.03 36.56 13.69
N GLN A 282 -6.09 36.28 12.79
CA GLN A 282 -4.79 36.93 12.70
C GLN A 282 -4.78 38.06 11.67
N GLY A 283 -5.94 38.43 11.10
CA GLY A 283 -6.06 39.50 10.12
C GLY A 283 -5.57 39.12 8.71
N ARG A 284 -5.31 37.84 8.46
CA ARG A 284 -4.86 37.31 7.16
C ARG A 284 -6.06 36.89 6.32
N TYR A 285 -5.96 36.95 4.99
CA TYR A 285 -7.03 36.45 4.12
C TYR A 285 -7.30 34.96 4.38
N ALA A 286 -8.55 34.66 4.73
CA ALA A 286 -9.03 33.31 4.93
C ALA A 286 -9.38 32.68 3.59
N TYR A 287 -8.90 31.45 3.37
CA TYR A 287 -9.03 30.77 2.09
C TYR A 287 -9.36 29.30 2.29
N THR A 288 -9.93 28.68 1.27
CA THR A 288 -10.09 27.23 1.15
C THR A 288 -9.35 26.76 -0.09
N LEU A 289 -8.44 25.81 0.07
CA LEU A 289 -7.74 25.15 -1.02
C LEU A 289 -8.70 24.18 -1.74
N VAL A 290 -8.67 24.24 -3.06
CA VAL A 290 -9.36 23.31 -3.98
C VAL A 290 -8.34 22.75 -4.98
N ASP A 291 -8.78 21.77 -5.77
CA ASP A 291 -8.02 21.15 -6.86
C ASP A 291 -6.71 20.46 -6.43
N PHE A 292 -6.82 19.18 -6.08
CA PHE A 292 -5.75 18.40 -5.46
C PHE A 292 -5.10 17.37 -6.42
N GLU A 293 -5.34 17.48 -7.73
CA GLU A 293 -4.87 16.47 -8.70
C GLU A 293 -3.35 16.31 -8.78
N LEU A 294 -2.61 17.34 -8.37
CA LEU A 294 -1.15 17.35 -8.31
C LEU A 294 -0.63 17.69 -6.90
N LEU A 295 -1.45 17.41 -5.87
CA LEU A 295 -1.02 17.45 -4.48
C LEU A 295 -0.03 16.31 -4.23
N GLU A 296 1.09 16.58 -3.58
CA GLU A 296 2.06 15.57 -3.18
C GLU A 296 2.73 15.93 -1.87
N ARG A 297 3.32 14.93 -1.21
CA ARG A 297 4.23 15.17 -0.09
C ARG A 297 5.51 15.83 -0.61
N THR A 298 6.16 16.66 0.19
CA THR A 298 7.54 17.07 -0.11
C THR A 298 8.46 15.85 -0.04
N PRO A 299 9.61 15.84 -0.76
CA PRO A 299 10.54 14.71 -0.72
C PRO A 299 11.00 14.35 0.71
N GLU A 300 11.14 15.34 1.57
CA GLU A 300 11.51 15.17 2.97
C GLU A 300 10.40 14.46 3.75
N HIS A 301 9.17 14.94 3.64
CA HIS A 301 8.00 14.36 4.32
C HIS A 301 7.68 12.96 3.79
N GLU A 302 7.82 12.72 2.49
CA GLU A 302 7.68 11.37 1.90
C GLU A 302 8.68 10.39 2.52
N LYS A 303 9.95 10.79 2.68
CA LYS A 303 10.98 9.95 3.30
C LYS A 303 10.69 9.69 4.78
N GLU A 304 10.21 10.69 5.51
CA GLU A 304 9.80 10.55 6.91
C GLU A 304 8.64 9.56 7.07
N VAL A 305 7.59 9.70 6.25
CA VAL A 305 6.42 8.79 6.23
C VAL A 305 6.84 7.37 5.91
N GLN A 306 7.66 7.16 4.86
CA GLN A 306 8.16 5.83 4.50
C GLN A 306 8.98 5.20 5.63
N THR A 307 9.85 5.97 6.28
CA THR A 307 10.68 5.50 7.40
C THR A 307 9.80 5.11 8.59
N SER A 308 8.85 5.96 8.97
CA SER A 308 7.91 5.68 10.07
C SER A 308 7.07 4.43 9.80
N ARG A 309 6.52 4.30 8.58
CA ARG A 309 5.73 3.12 8.18
C ARG A 309 6.57 1.84 8.19
N ARG A 310 7.83 1.91 7.77
CA ARG A 310 8.77 0.77 7.80
C ARG A 310 9.06 0.32 9.22
N VAL A 311 9.34 1.25 10.14
CA VAL A 311 9.58 0.92 11.56
C VAL A 311 8.34 0.26 12.18
N SER A 312 7.16 0.83 11.94
CA SER A 312 5.88 0.24 12.37
C SER A 312 5.68 -1.17 11.81
N TYR A 313 5.98 -1.37 10.52
CA TYR A 313 5.92 -2.69 9.89
C TYR A 313 6.84 -3.71 10.58
N LEU A 314 8.10 -3.36 10.86
CA LEU A 314 9.07 -4.29 11.46
C LEU A 314 8.62 -4.75 12.85
N VAL A 315 8.11 -3.84 13.67
CA VAL A 315 7.57 -4.16 15.00
C VAL A 315 6.35 -5.07 14.89
N LYS A 316 5.39 -4.73 14.02
CA LYS A 316 4.19 -5.55 13.80
C LYS A 316 4.50 -6.91 13.21
N GLN A 317 5.46 -6.99 12.30
CA GLN A 317 5.87 -8.24 11.68
C GLN A 317 6.52 -9.17 12.71
N ARG A 318 7.37 -8.67 13.60
CA ARG A 318 7.93 -9.43 14.74
C ARG A 318 6.82 -9.96 15.64
N ASP A 319 5.84 -9.09 15.95
CA ASP A 319 4.79 -9.36 16.93
C ASP A 319 3.53 -10.04 16.34
N ARG A 320 3.56 -10.41 15.05
CA ARG A 320 2.39 -10.85 14.28
C ARG A 320 1.63 -12.06 14.83
N PHE A 321 2.23 -12.85 15.73
CA PHE A 321 1.59 -14.03 16.34
C PHE A 321 1.30 -13.84 17.84
N LYS A 322 1.51 -12.63 18.38
CA LYS A 322 1.10 -12.33 19.76
C LYS A 322 -0.42 -12.31 19.84
N ASP A 323 -0.95 -12.69 20.99
CA ASP A 323 -2.39 -12.75 21.23
C ASP A 323 -3.06 -11.39 20.97
N THR A 324 -4.02 -11.39 20.04
CA THR A 324 -4.80 -10.22 19.61
C THR A 324 -6.22 -10.23 20.15
N SER A 325 -6.47 -10.90 21.29
CA SER A 325 -7.78 -10.94 21.95
C SER A 325 -8.41 -9.56 22.24
N THR A 326 -7.62 -8.48 22.26
CA THR A 326 -8.08 -7.09 22.41
C THR A 326 -8.13 -6.28 21.10
N THR A 327 -7.71 -6.85 19.98
CA THR A 327 -7.62 -6.13 18.70
C THR A 327 -9.00 -5.95 18.08
N GLN A 328 -9.35 -4.70 17.76
CA GLN A 328 -10.57 -4.39 17.03
C GLN A 328 -10.40 -4.73 15.55
N TRP A 329 -11.09 -5.76 15.07
CA TRP A 329 -10.99 -6.21 13.68
C TRP A 329 -11.77 -5.30 12.72
N PRO A 330 -11.16 -4.84 11.62
CA PRO A 330 -11.89 -4.19 10.54
C PRO A 330 -12.92 -5.16 9.93
N GLN A 331 -14.13 -4.68 9.61
CA GLN A 331 -15.22 -5.54 9.11
C GLN A 331 -14.88 -6.29 7.80
N HIS A 332 -14.00 -5.73 6.96
CA HIS A 332 -13.59 -6.34 5.69
C HIS A 332 -12.48 -7.39 5.84
N LEU A 333 -11.94 -7.58 7.05
CA LEU A 333 -10.88 -8.55 7.34
C LEU A 333 -11.40 -9.63 8.27
N LYS A 334 -10.98 -10.88 8.03
CA LYS A 334 -11.32 -12.01 8.91
C LYS A 334 -10.07 -12.82 9.25
N PRO A 335 -9.94 -13.30 10.50
CA PRO A 335 -8.94 -14.31 10.82
C PRO A 335 -9.35 -15.64 10.20
N VAL A 336 -8.40 -16.34 9.58
CA VAL A 336 -8.60 -17.69 9.02
C VAL A 336 -7.39 -18.57 9.34
N ASN A 337 -7.62 -19.86 9.56
CA ASN A 337 -6.56 -20.86 9.66
C ASN A 337 -6.64 -21.77 8.43
N ILE A 338 -5.56 -21.86 7.66
CA ILE A 338 -5.48 -22.67 6.45
C ILE A 338 -4.26 -23.57 6.58
N MET A 339 -4.47 -24.88 6.58
CA MET A 339 -3.42 -25.89 6.71
C MET A 339 -2.51 -25.69 7.95
N GLY A 340 -3.07 -25.19 9.06
CA GLY A 340 -2.33 -24.96 10.30
C GLY A 340 -1.49 -23.68 10.32
N VAL A 341 -1.73 -22.76 9.37
CA VAL A 341 -1.13 -21.42 9.33
C VAL A 341 -2.25 -20.39 9.53
N ASP A 342 -2.03 -19.45 10.44
CA ASP A 342 -2.98 -18.36 10.70
C ASP A 342 -2.75 -17.19 9.73
N TYR A 343 -3.85 -16.66 9.21
CA TYR A 343 -3.86 -15.53 8.29
C TYR A 343 -4.92 -14.50 8.68
N VAL A 344 -4.62 -13.24 8.35
CA VAL A 344 -5.59 -12.19 8.12
C VAL A 344 -6.00 -12.25 6.65
N TRP A 345 -7.27 -12.55 6.38
CA TRP A 345 -7.82 -12.60 5.03
C TRP A 345 -8.71 -11.39 4.73
N GLY A 346 -8.65 -10.92 3.48
CA GLY A 346 -9.54 -9.89 2.94
C GLY A 346 -9.48 -9.82 1.42
N LEU A 347 -10.49 -9.19 0.82
CA LEU A 347 -10.52 -8.91 -0.60
C LEU A 347 -9.61 -7.72 -0.95
N THR A 348 -8.95 -7.78 -2.10
CA THR A 348 -8.21 -6.66 -2.67
C THR A 348 -9.09 -5.98 -3.72
N GLU A 349 -9.98 -5.09 -3.26
CA GLU A 349 -11.05 -4.50 -4.09
C GLU A 349 -10.56 -3.80 -5.37
N SER A 350 -9.36 -3.22 -5.33
CA SER A 350 -8.65 -2.64 -6.49
C SER A 350 -8.42 -3.62 -7.64
N THR A 351 -8.13 -4.88 -7.31
CA THR A 351 -7.85 -5.94 -8.29
C THR A 351 -8.96 -6.97 -8.39
N SER A 352 -9.96 -6.89 -7.51
CA SER A 352 -10.95 -7.96 -7.26
C SER A 352 -10.33 -9.30 -6.84
N GLY A 353 -9.09 -9.28 -6.33
CA GLY A 353 -8.37 -10.47 -5.86
C GLY A 353 -8.61 -10.77 -4.38
N SER A 354 -7.86 -11.74 -3.85
CA SER A 354 -7.87 -12.10 -2.42
C SER A 354 -6.47 -12.09 -1.85
N LEU A 355 -6.31 -11.61 -0.62
CA LEU A 355 -5.04 -11.53 0.08
C LEU A 355 -5.14 -12.24 1.43
N TRP A 356 -4.12 -13.05 1.74
CA TRP A 356 -3.93 -13.70 3.02
C TRP A 356 -2.59 -13.27 3.59
N VAL A 357 -2.59 -12.51 4.68
CA VAL A 357 -1.37 -12.05 5.36
C VAL A 357 -1.14 -12.92 6.59
N VAL A 358 0.07 -13.46 6.72
CA VAL A 358 0.42 -14.41 7.78
C VAL A 358 0.46 -13.71 9.14
N GLY A 359 -0.28 -14.27 10.11
CA GLY A 359 -0.36 -13.78 11.48
C GLY A 359 -1.77 -13.38 11.93
N HIS A 360 -1.82 -12.66 13.05
CA HIS A 360 -3.02 -12.25 13.78
C HIS A 360 -3.21 -10.72 13.81
N ASP A 361 -2.27 -9.92 13.27
CA ASP A 361 -2.34 -8.46 13.25
C ASP A 361 -3.00 -7.95 11.94
N PRO A 362 -4.25 -7.44 11.98
CA PRO A 362 -4.94 -6.94 10.80
C PRO A 362 -4.28 -5.70 10.17
N ASP A 363 -3.47 -4.94 10.91
CA ASP A 363 -2.78 -3.76 10.37
C ASP A 363 -1.66 -4.15 9.37
N LEU A 364 -1.19 -5.39 9.40
CA LEU A 364 -0.23 -5.90 8.41
C LEU A 364 -0.85 -6.03 7.03
N PHE A 365 -2.18 -6.19 6.93
CA PHE A 365 -2.89 -6.36 5.66
C PHE A 365 -2.56 -5.26 4.65
N ASP A 366 -2.54 -4.02 5.14
CA ASP A 366 -2.30 -2.82 4.32
C ASP A 366 -0.91 -2.83 3.66
N TYR A 367 0.11 -3.40 4.31
CA TYR A 367 1.49 -3.46 3.79
C TYR A 367 1.68 -4.44 2.63
N PHE A 368 0.82 -5.46 2.54
CA PHE A 368 0.93 -6.53 1.55
C PHE A 368 -0.07 -6.41 0.40
N GLN A 369 -0.91 -5.37 0.37
CA GLN A 369 -1.75 -5.09 -0.77
C GLN A 369 -0.91 -5.06 -2.07
N PRO A 370 -1.35 -5.73 -3.15
CA PRO A 370 -0.52 -6.00 -4.33
C PRO A 370 0.01 -4.72 -5.00
N GLU A 371 -0.68 -3.61 -4.84
CA GLU A 371 -0.25 -2.31 -5.33
C GLU A 371 1.05 -1.88 -4.70
N ARG A 372 1.37 -2.31 -3.48
CA ARG A 372 2.57 -1.89 -2.76
C ARG A 372 3.86 -2.43 -3.32
N TRP A 373 3.79 -3.45 -4.18
CA TRP A 373 4.98 -4.18 -4.60
C TRP A 373 4.92 -4.88 -5.96
N ARG A 374 3.74 -5.16 -6.53
CA ARG A 374 3.66 -5.96 -7.76
C ARG A 374 4.28 -5.24 -8.96
N LYS A 375 4.28 -3.90 -8.93
CA LYS A 375 4.70 -3.04 -10.04
C LYS A 375 5.85 -2.08 -9.67
N THR A 376 6.45 -2.26 -8.49
CA THR A 376 7.68 -1.57 -8.11
C THR A 376 8.86 -2.13 -8.91
N PRO A 377 9.96 -1.35 -9.10
CA PRO A 377 11.17 -1.87 -9.72
C PRO A 377 11.62 -3.16 -9.04
N ARG A 378 11.88 -4.20 -9.85
CA ARG A 378 12.15 -5.54 -9.36
C ARG A 378 13.35 -6.15 -10.04
N THR A 379 14.07 -7.00 -9.32
CA THR A 379 15.21 -7.76 -9.82
C THR A 379 14.83 -9.24 -9.84
N LYS A 380 14.94 -9.89 -11.00
CA LYS A 380 14.71 -11.34 -11.10
C LYS A 380 15.85 -12.07 -10.36
N LEU A 381 15.50 -12.97 -9.44
CA LEU A 381 16.47 -13.70 -8.61
C LEU A 381 16.79 -15.10 -9.17
N SER A 382 15.85 -15.70 -9.88
CA SER A 382 16.01 -17.02 -10.52
C SER A 382 16.04 -16.88 -12.04
N LEU A 383 16.87 -17.69 -12.70
CA LEU A 383 16.88 -17.77 -14.17
C LEU A 383 15.69 -18.60 -14.68
N THR A 384 15.25 -19.57 -13.88
CA THR A 384 14.23 -20.56 -14.26
C THR A 384 12.86 -20.27 -13.65
N ASP A 385 12.82 -19.57 -12.51
CA ASP A 385 11.58 -19.31 -11.78
C ASP A 385 11.23 -17.83 -11.81
N ASP A 386 9.94 -17.53 -11.78
CA ASP A 386 9.43 -16.17 -11.68
C ASP A 386 9.43 -15.68 -10.23
N THR A 387 10.64 -15.63 -9.69
CA THR A 387 10.98 -15.14 -8.34
C THR A 387 11.70 -13.79 -8.46
N TYR A 388 11.17 -12.78 -7.76
CA TYR A 388 11.62 -11.40 -7.86
C TYR A 388 11.88 -10.81 -6.48
N TYR A 389 13.01 -10.12 -6.35
CA TYR A 389 13.25 -9.17 -5.28
C TYR A 389 12.62 -7.83 -5.64
N THR A 390 11.98 -7.19 -4.67
CA THR A 390 11.60 -5.78 -4.79
C THR A 390 11.60 -5.10 -3.43
N LYS A 391 11.60 -3.78 -3.49
CA LYS A 391 11.40 -2.90 -2.35
C LYS A 391 10.01 -2.29 -2.48
N THR A 392 9.16 -2.52 -1.48
CA THR A 392 7.79 -1.97 -1.46
C THR A 392 7.82 -0.44 -1.35
N LYS A 393 6.66 0.19 -1.51
CA LYS A 393 6.48 1.63 -1.28
C LYS A 393 6.88 2.10 0.12
N ASP A 394 6.72 1.22 1.11
CA ASP A 394 7.10 1.51 2.49
C ASP A 394 8.58 1.17 2.75
N ASN A 395 9.39 1.06 1.69
CA ASN A 395 10.81 0.74 1.75
C ASN A 395 11.09 -0.63 2.42
N ILE A 396 10.13 -1.57 2.33
CA ILE A 396 10.25 -2.93 2.88
C ILE A 396 10.86 -3.83 1.81
N ASN A 397 11.89 -4.60 2.17
CA ASN A 397 12.48 -5.58 1.27
C ASN A 397 11.66 -6.88 1.30
N ILE A 398 11.16 -7.31 0.15
CA ILE A 398 10.43 -8.56 0.01
C ILE A 398 10.89 -9.35 -1.22
N VAL A 399 10.63 -10.65 -1.19
CA VAL A 399 10.76 -11.54 -2.34
C VAL A 399 9.38 -12.05 -2.68
N TRP A 400 8.96 -11.96 -3.93
CA TRP A 400 7.69 -12.53 -4.36
C TRP A 400 7.88 -13.49 -5.52
N LYS A 401 7.02 -14.50 -5.60
CA LYS A 401 7.14 -15.61 -6.52
C LYS A 401 5.78 -16.01 -7.07
N ILE A 402 5.68 -16.21 -8.38
CA ILE A 402 4.48 -16.77 -9.00
C ILE A 402 4.40 -18.26 -8.66
N SER A 403 3.28 -18.69 -8.10
CA SER A 403 3.04 -20.11 -7.81
C SER A 403 2.79 -20.87 -9.11
N LYS A 404 3.39 -22.06 -9.21
CA LYS A 404 3.20 -22.98 -10.34
C LYS A 404 2.09 -23.99 -10.10
N VAL A 405 1.23 -23.75 -9.10
CA VAL A 405 0.08 -24.63 -8.84
C VAL A 405 -0.80 -24.69 -10.09
N GLY A 406 -1.08 -25.90 -10.58
CA GLY A 406 -1.80 -26.09 -11.84
C GLY A 406 -0.93 -26.27 -13.08
N GLU A 407 0.39 -26.09 -12.97
CA GLU A 407 1.34 -26.42 -14.03
C GLU A 407 1.86 -27.86 -13.87
N LEU A 408 2.20 -28.50 -14.99
CA LEU A 408 2.95 -29.76 -14.97
C LEU A 408 4.45 -29.48 -14.86
N PRO A 409 5.18 -30.10 -13.92
CA PRO A 409 6.62 -29.93 -13.84
C PRO A 409 7.33 -30.43 -15.12
N ASP A 410 8.08 -29.57 -15.81
CA ASP A 410 8.94 -29.96 -16.93
C ASP A 410 10.32 -30.40 -16.42
N HIS A 411 10.45 -31.71 -16.16
CA HIS A 411 11.67 -32.32 -15.64
C HIS A 411 12.14 -33.50 -16.50
N SER A 412 11.96 -33.42 -17.82
CA SER A 412 12.28 -34.53 -18.74
C SER A 412 13.72 -35.08 -18.65
N ALA A 413 14.67 -34.30 -18.16
CA ALA A 413 16.07 -34.69 -17.97
C ALA A 413 16.43 -35.20 -16.56
N ASP A 414 15.48 -35.25 -15.62
CA ASP A 414 15.72 -35.62 -14.23
C ASP A 414 15.56 -37.15 -14.02
N PRO A 415 16.50 -37.85 -13.35
CA PRO A 415 16.32 -39.26 -12.99
C PRO A 415 15.03 -39.55 -12.20
N ASP A 416 14.55 -38.58 -11.43
CA ASP A 416 13.30 -38.68 -10.65
C ASP A 416 12.09 -38.02 -11.35
N ALA A 417 12.19 -37.72 -12.66
CA ALA A 417 11.16 -37.03 -13.44
C ALA A 417 9.74 -37.58 -13.22
N GLN A 418 9.60 -38.90 -13.22
CA GLN A 418 8.30 -39.56 -13.05
C GLN A 418 7.70 -39.30 -11.67
N ARG A 419 8.53 -39.28 -10.61
CA ARG A 419 8.09 -38.95 -9.24
C ARG A 419 7.74 -37.47 -9.10
N ILE A 420 8.52 -36.60 -9.73
CA ILE A 420 8.26 -35.15 -9.74
C ILE A 420 6.93 -34.85 -10.44
N ILE A 421 6.72 -35.39 -11.64
CA ILE A 421 5.47 -35.25 -12.40
C ILE A 421 4.30 -35.88 -11.63
N ALA A 422 4.47 -37.04 -10.99
CA ALA A 422 3.43 -37.68 -10.19
C ALA A 422 3.06 -36.88 -8.93
N SER A 423 4.00 -36.13 -8.35
CA SER A 423 3.73 -35.27 -7.18
C SER A 423 3.06 -33.95 -7.56
N GLY A 424 3.48 -33.34 -8.68
CA GLY A 424 3.10 -31.99 -9.09
C GLY A 424 3.73 -30.91 -8.21
N TYR A 425 3.46 -29.65 -8.54
CA TYR A 425 3.83 -28.51 -7.70
C TYR A 425 2.87 -28.36 -6.51
N ASN A 426 3.42 -27.94 -5.38
CA ASN A 426 2.65 -27.59 -4.20
C ASN A 426 1.84 -26.30 -4.43
N SER A 427 0.67 -26.23 -3.79
CA SER A 427 -0.10 -25.00 -3.66
C SER A 427 0.65 -23.98 -2.78
N PRO A 428 0.37 -22.67 -2.94
CA PRO A 428 1.02 -21.64 -2.11
C PRO A 428 0.75 -21.83 -0.60
N PHE A 429 -0.40 -22.39 -0.24
CA PHE A 429 -0.75 -22.69 1.15
C PHE A 429 0.02 -23.88 1.70
N GLU A 430 0.26 -24.91 0.88
CA GLU A 430 1.16 -26.03 1.26
C GLU A 430 2.59 -25.53 1.47
N GLU A 431 3.13 -24.72 0.55
CA GLU A 431 4.49 -24.17 0.69
C GLU A 431 4.67 -23.44 2.03
N PHE A 432 3.69 -22.63 2.42
CA PHE A 432 3.72 -21.91 3.71
C PHE A 432 3.59 -22.86 4.90
N ALA A 433 2.66 -23.83 4.84
CA ALA A 433 2.48 -24.81 5.91
C ALA A 433 3.75 -25.65 6.14
N ILE A 434 4.40 -26.08 5.06
CA ILE A 434 5.68 -26.81 5.10
C ILE A 434 6.77 -25.94 5.72
N ALA A 435 6.90 -24.68 5.29
CA ALA A 435 7.90 -23.77 5.86
C ALA A 435 7.71 -23.60 7.38
N PHE A 436 6.48 -23.42 7.85
CA PHE A 436 6.19 -23.34 9.29
C PHE A 436 6.44 -24.64 10.04
N GLU A 437 6.15 -25.78 9.43
CA GLU A 437 6.43 -27.08 10.04
C GLU A 437 7.93 -27.33 10.23
N LEU A 438 8.73 -27.05 9.20
CA LEU A 438 10.19 -27.11 9.27
C LEU A 438 10.74 -26.18 10.36
N MET A 439 10.25 -24.93 10.43
CA MET A 439 10.66 -23.98 11.48
C MET A 439 10.34 -24.50 12.88
N ARG A 440 9.17 -25.11 13.10
CA ARG A 440 8.81 -25.72 14.40
C ARG A 440 9.71 -26.89 14.77
N GLN A 441 10.27 -27.60 13.78
CA GLN A 441 11.23 -28.67 13.99
C GLN A 441 12.69 -28.19 14.02
N GLY A 442 12.92 -26.87 14.03
CA GLY A 442 14.25 -26.27 14.16
C GLY A 442 15.03 -26.14 12.85
N ILE A 443 14.42 -26.42 11.70
CA ILE A 443 15.05 -26.22 10.38
C ILE A 443 14.74 -24.80 9.89
N PRO A 444 15.74 -23.92 9.72
CA PRO A 444 15.51 -22.54 9.31
C PRO A 444 14.98 -22.43 7.88
N THR A 445 13.99 -21.56 7.66
CA THR A 445 13.41 -21.29 6.33
C THR A 445 13.41 -19.80 6.01
N SER A 446 13.16 -19.44 4.74
CA SER A 446 12.67 -18.10 4.40
C SER A 446 11.31 -17.84 5.05
N TYR A 447 11.02 -16.57 5.35
CA TYR A 447 9.85 -16.21 6.15
C TYR A 447 8.62 -16.00 5.26
N PRO A 448 7.54 -16.80 5.42
CA PRO A 448 6.28 -16.55 4.76
C PRO A 448 5.67 -15.23 5.23
N ARG A 449 5.14 -14.40 4.31
CA ARG A 449 4.52 -13.11 4.64
C ARG A 449 3.07 -13.01 4.19
N ALA A 450 2.81 -13.28 2.91
CA ALA A 450 1.47 -13.19 2.37
C ALA A 450 1.28 -14.06 1.13
N ILE A 451 0.04 -14.42 0.83
CA ILE A 451 -0.39 -15.06 -0.41
C ILE A 451 -1.40 -14.12 -1.06
N TYR A 452 -1.24 -13.87 -2.35
CA TYR A 452 -2.15 -13.04 -3.13
C TYR A 452 -2.70 -13.85 -4.31
N MET A 453 -4.01 -13.99 -4.39
CA MET A 453 -4.72 -14.53 -5.56
C MET A 453 -5.15 -13.36 -6.44
N THR A 454 -4.85 -13.43 -7.74
CA THR A 454 -5.27 -12.40 -8.68
C THR A 454 -6.79 -12.31 -8.76
N GLY A 455 -7.35 -11.16 -9.11
CA GLY A 455 -8.80 -11.03 -9.36
C GLY A 455 -9.21 -11.12 -10.82
N LEU A 456 -8.24 -11.06 -11.74
CA LEU A 456 -8.46 -11.49 -13.12
C LEU A 456 -8.39 -13.01 -13.14
N THR A 457 -9.38 -13.64 -13.76
CA THR A 457 -9.31 -15.07 -14.06
C THR A 457 -8.13 -15.30 -15.00
N ALA A 458 -7.33 -16.33 -14.74
CA ALA A 458 -6.32 -16.81 -15.68
C ALA A 458 -7.00 -17.11 -17.04
N SER A 459 -6.21 -17.14 -18.12
CA SER A 459 -6.64 -17.47 -19.50
C SER A 459 -7.75 -18.54 -19.52
N GLU A 460 -8.69 -18.48 -20.48
CA GLU A 460 -9.84 -19.41 -20.64
C GLU A 460 -9.47 -20.93 -20.70
N THR A 461 -8.18 -21.24 -20.76
CA THR A 461 -7.60 -22.58 -20.64
C THR A 461 -7.55 -23.07 -19.20
N GLN A 462 -8.15 -24.24 -18.94
CA GLN A 462 -8.01 -24.95 -17.67
C GLN A 462 -6.54 -25.21 -17.30
N PRO A 463 -6.20 -25.24 -16.00
CA PRO A 463 -4.87 -25.66 -15.54
C PRO A 463 -4.47 -27.03 -16.08
N ALA A 464 -3.20 -27.22 -16.37
CA ALA A 464 -2.66 -28.49 -16.86
C ALA A 464 -2.67 -29.60 -15.80
N ASP A 465 -2.63 -29.24 -14.52
CA ASP A 465 -2.65 -30.15 -13.38
C ASP A 465 -3.75 -29.81 -12.37
N MET A 466 -4.86 -30.56 -12.39
CA MET A 466 -6.01 -30.33 -11.52
C MET A 466 -5.88 -30.95 -10.12
N ARG A 467 -4.87 -31.79 -9.87
CA ARG A 467 -4.82 -32.67 -8.68
C ARG A 467 -4.87 -31.91 -7.35
N ARG A 468 -4.18 -30.76 -7.25
CA ARG A 468 -4.19 -29.95 -6.02
C ARG A 468 -5.52 -29.23 -5.80
N PHE A 469 -6.16 -28.76 -6.86
CA PHE A 469 -7.50 -28.16 -6.79
C PHE A 469 -8.54 -29.19 -6.35
N GLU A 470 -8.46 -30.42 -6.86
CA GLU A 470 -9.35 -31.51 -6.46
C GLU A 470 -9.11 -31.97 -5.03
N ARG A 471 -7.83 -32.14 -4.64
CA ARG A 471 -7.45 -32.57 -3.29
C ARG A 471 -7.93 -31.62 -2.19
N TYR A 472 -7.92 -30.32 -2.46
CA TYR A 472 -8.28 -29.28 -1.50
C TYR A 472 -9.63 -28.62 -1.80
N ARG A 473 -10.49 -29.25 -2.59
CA ARG A 473 -11.78 -28.70 -3.01
C ARG A 473 -12.71 -28.32 -1.86
N ASP A 474 -12.61 -29.05 -0.75
CA ASP A 474 -13.48 -28.87 0.44
C ASP A 474 -12.87 -27.88 1.45
N LEU A 475 -11.67 -27.37 1.18
CA LEU A 475 -11.05 -26.34 1.99
C LEU A 475 -11.62 -24.98 1.57
N CYS A 476 -12.59 -24.48 2.34
CA CYS A 476 -13.32 -23.26 2.02
C CYS A 476 -12.96 -22.08 2.94
N MET A 477 -13.13 -20.88 2.40
CA MET A 477 -13.10 -19.60 3.09
C MET A 477 -14.37 -19.43 3.95
N PRO A 478 -14.40 -18.48 4.91
CA PRO A 478 -15.57 -18.22 5.75
C PRO A 478 -16.84 -17.79 4.99
N ASP A 479 -16.72 -17.38 3.74
CA ASP A 479 -17.85 -17.06 2.85
C ASP A 479 -18.33 -18.26 2.01
N GLY A 480 -17.73 -19.44 2.20
CA GLY A 480 -18.03 -20.67 1.48
C GLY A 480 -17.28 -20.86 0.17
N SER A 481 -16.52 -19.86 -0.30
CA SER A 481 -15.71 -20.00 -1.52
C SER A 481 -14.50 -20.92 -1.32
N PRO A 482 -14.04 -21.68 -2.33
CA PRO A 482 -12.84 -22.51 -2.19
C PRO A 482 -11.57 -21.67 -1.95
N VAL A 483 -10.68 -22.13 -1.06
CA VAL A 483 -9.36 -21.51 -0.82
C VAL A 483 -8.51 -21.51 -2.09
N LEU A 484 -8.50 -22.64 -2.79
CA LEU A 484 -7.72 -22.83 -4.01
C LEU A 484 -8.66 -22.92 -5.22
N ARG A 485 -8.58 -21.94 -6.12
CA ARG A 485 -9.44 -21.81 -7.29
C ARG A 485 -8.61 -21.99 -8.57
N SER A 486 -9.09 -22.84 -9.47
CA SER A 486 -8.41 -23.19 -10.72
C SER A 486 -8.45 -22.10 -11.79
N ASP A 487 -9.30 -21.09 -11.60
CA ASP A 487 -9.49 -19.98 -12.52
C ASP A 487 -8.60 -18.77 -12.18
N HIS A 488 -7.70 -18.85 -11.21
CA HIS A 488 -6.87 -17.71 -10.78
C HIS A 488 -5.39 -18.09 -10.58
N ASP A 489 -4.52 -17.10 -10.76
CA ASP A 489 -3.10 -17.22 -10.46
C ASP A 489 -2.83 -16.83 -9.00
N TYR A 490 -1.78 -17.43 -8.43
CA TYR A 490 -1.34 -17.15 -7.07
C TYR A 490 0.08 -16.62 -7.03
N ILE A 491 0.32 -15.63 -6.16
CA ILE A 491 1.63 -15.06 -5.90
C ILE A 491 1.93 -15.20 -4.41
N THR A 492 3.08 -15.78 -4.07
CA THR A 492 3.57 -15.85 -2.69
C THR A 492 4.53 -14.70 -2.42
N VAL A 493 4.42 -14.11 -1.24
CA VAL A 493 5.30 -13.05 -0.73
C VAL A 493 6.06 -13.58 0.48
N TRP A 494 7.38 -13.46 0.41
CA TRP A 494 8.36 -13.91 1.38
C TRP A 494 9.18 -12.72 1.90
N GLY A 495 9.65 -12.81 3.14
CA GLY A 495 10.59 -11.84 3.69
C GLY A 495 11.92 -11.91 2.95
N PHE A 496 12.47 -10.76 2.57
CA PHE A 496 13.83 -10.72 2.06
C PHE A 496 14.82 -11.08 3.17
N TRP A 497 15.77 -11.97 2.89
CA TRP A 497 16.77 -12.37 3.87
C TRP A 497 17.85 -11.30 4.01
N ASN A 498 17.71 -10.45 5.02
CA ASN A 498 18.72 -9.49 5.48
C ASN A 498 18.98 -9.56 7.00
N GLY A 499 18.51 -10.62 7.65
CA GLY A 499 18.56 -10.83 9.09
C GLY A 499 17.23 -11.36 9.63
N PRO A 500 17.19 -11.79 10.91
CA PRO A 500 15.94 -12.13 11.59
C PRO A 500 15.11 -10.86 11.87
N ASP A 501 13.79 -11.01 11.93
CA ASP A 501 12.85 -9.89 12.10
C ASP A 501 13.11 -9.12 13.40
N GLU A 502 13.51 -9.83 14.45
CA GLU A 502 13.85 -9.29 15.76
C GLU A 502 15.00 -8.29 15.67
N SER A 503 16.10 -8.66 15.01
CA SER A 503 17.26 -7.78 14.84
C SER A 503 16.93 -6.56 13.98
N LEU A 504 16.12 -6.74 12.94
CA LEU A 504 15.68 -5.64 12.08
C LEU A 504 14.77 -4.65 12.83
N ALA A 505 13.93 -5.15 13.75
CA ALA A 505 13.07 -4.32 14.57
C ALA A 505 13.84 -3.51 15.64
N GLU A 506 14.99 -4.00 16.12
CA GLU A 506 15.81 -3.30 17.12
C GLU A 506 16.75 -2.25 16.52
N LYS A 507 17.42 -2.56 15.41
CA LYS A 507 18.34 -1.63 14.72
C LYS A 507 18.30 -1.83 13.20
N ASP A 508 17.89 -0.78 12.50
CA ASP A 508 17.91 -0.71 11.04
C ASP A 508 19.36 -0.45 10.53
N GLY A 509 20.26 -1.45 10.56
CA GLY A 509 21.66 -1.21 10.17
C GLY A 509 22.57 -2.42 9.95
N ASP A 510 22.47 -3.50 10.72
CA ASP A 510 23.36 -4.66 10.61
C ASP A 510 22.77 -5.72 9.67
N TYR A 511 22.80 -5.44 8.36
CA TYR A 511 22.19 -6.32 7.36
C TYR A 511 23.08 -7.50 7.00
N TYR A 512 22.51 -8.69 7.04
CA TYR A 512 23.08 -9.84 6.33
C TYR A 512 22.79 -9.73 4.82
N THR A 513 23.66 -10.30 4.00
CA THR A 513 23.39 -10.50 2.57
C THR A 513 23.14 -11.99 2.31
N GLY A 514 21.99 -12.30 1.73
CA GLY A 514 21.68 -13.66 1.29
C GLY A 514 22.39 -14.03 -0.01
N ILE A 515 22.96 -15.25 -0.06
CA ILE A 515 23.45 -15.85 -1.30
C ILE A 515 23.02 -17.32 -1.37
N ASN A 516 22.55 -17.79 -2.52
CA ASN A 516 22.25 -19.22 -2.64
C ASN A 516 23.54 -20.06 -2.72
N ALA A 517 23.50 -21.30 -2.22
CA ALA A 517 24.66 -22.18 -2.11
C ALA A 517 25.36 -22.43 -3.46
N ARG A 518 24.59 -22.54 -4.57
CA ARG A 518 25.17 -22.68 -5.92
C ARG A 518 26.00 -21.46 -6.32
N ASN A 519 25.50 -20.26 -6.02
CA ASN A 519 26.22 -19.01 -6.27
C ASN A 519 27.40 -18.82 -5.32
N ALA A 520 27.28 -19.27 -4.06
CA ALA A 520 28.39 -19.26 -3.11
C ALA A 520 29.56 -20.12 -3.61
N LEU A 521 29.28 -21.34 -4.10
CA LEU A 521 30.27 -22.20 -4.75
C LEU A 521 30.89 -21.53 -5.97
N ARG A 522 30.05 -20.99 -6.88
CA ARG A 522 30.53 -20.31 -8.10
C ARG A 522 31.42 -19.09 -7.81
N ARG A 523 31.18 -18.40 -6.70
CA ARG A 523 31.98 -17.24 -6.25
C ARG A 523 33.17 -17.63 -5.37
N GLY A 524 33.39 -18.92 -5.11
CA GLY A 524 34.48 -19.40 -4.27
C GLY A 524 34.32 -19.08 -2.77
N LEU A 525 33.10 -18.78 -2.31
CA LEU A 525 32.82 -18.54 -0.89
C LEU A 525 32.75 -19.83 -0.06
N ILE A 526 32.49 -20.95 -0.72
CA ILE A 526 32.56 -22.31 -0.18
C ILE A 526 33.28 -23.21 -1.20
N SER A 527 34.00 -24.21 -0.72
CA SER A 527 34.64 -25.22 -1.58
C SER A 527 33.61 -26.20 -2.16
N ALA A 528 34.03 -26.98 -3.17
CA ALA A 528 33.19 -28.06 -3.72
C ALA A 528 32.86 -29.13 -2.67
N GLU A 529 33.82 -29.47 -1.81
CA GLU A 529 33.63 -30.40 -0.71
C GLU A 529 32.64 -29.86 0.33
N GLU A 530 32.78 -28.59 0.72
CA GLU A 530 31.83 -27.93 1.62
C GLU A 530 30.42 -27.88 1.03
N TYR A 531 30.29 -27.64 -0.27
CA TYR A 531 29.00 -27.67 -0.94
C TYR A 531 28.36 -29.06 -0.90
N ILE A 532 29.11 -30.12 -1.19
CA ILE A 532 28.60 -31.50 -1.14
C ILE A 532 28.15 -31.85 0.28
N ASN A 533 28.98 -31.55 1.28
CA ASN A 533 28.68 -31.81 2.68
C ASN A 533 27.46 -31.02 3.16
N LEU A 534 27.34 -29.75 2.76
CA LEU A 534 26.17 -28.92 3.05
C LEU A 534 24.89 -29.52 2.45
N MET A 535 24.92 -29.91 1.16
CA MET A 535 23.75 -30.47 0.51
C MET A 535 23.34 -31.82 1.12
N ALA A 536 24.31 -32.67 1.50
CA ALA A 536 24.05 -33.91 2.20
C ALA A 536 23.42 -33.68 3.58
N HIS A 537 23.97 -32.73 4.35
CA HIS A 537 23.44 -32.34 5.65
C HIS A 537 22.00 -31.80 5.56
N VAL A 538 21.70 -30.96 4.56
CA VAL A 538 20.34 -30.48 4.32
C VAL A 538 19.39 -31.64 4.01
N LYS A 539 19.81 -32.57 3.14
CA LYS A 539 18.99 -33.74 2.77
C LYS A 539 18.68 -34.60 3.99
N GLU A 540 19.66 -34.85 4.84
CA GLU A 540 19.49 -35.60 6.09
C GLU A 540 18.58 -34.86 7.08
N ALA A 541 18.73 -33.54 7.22
CA ALA A 541 17.87 -32.73 8.07
C ALA A 541 16.40 -32.80 7.61
N LEU A 542 16.15 -32.66 6.30
CA LEU A 542 14.80 -32.81 5.73
C LEU A 542 14.24 -34.21 5.96
N ALA A 543 15.03 -35.26 5.70
CA ALA A 543 14.59 -36.64 5.89
C ALA A 543 14.23 -36.93 7.36
N THR A 544 15.05 -36.45 8.30
CA THR A 544 14.80 -36.58 9.76
C THR A 544 13.53 -35.83 10.17
N ALA A 545 13.25 -34.70 9.52
CA ALA A 545 12.03 -33.94 9.70
C ALA A 545 10.79 -34.55 9.02
N GLY A 546 10.95 -35.69 8.33
CA GLY A 546 9.86 -36.35 7.60
C GLY A 546 9.56 -35.72 6.24
N PHE A 547 10.52 -35.04 5.62
CA PHE A 547 10.38 -34.37 4.32
C PHE A 547 11.37 -34.88 3.27
N ASP A 548 10.95 -34.81 2.01
CA ASP A 548 11.76 -35.11 0.84
C ASP A 548 11.54 -33.99 -0.19
N ASP A 549 12.61 -33.35 -0.66
CA ASP A 549 12.55 -32.38 -1.76
C ASP A 549 13.02 -33.07 -3.04
N LEU A 550 12.07 -33.35 -3.93
CA LEU A 550 12.30 -34.09 -5.17
C LEU A 550 13.22 -33.37 -6.15
N THR A 551 13.45 -32.05 -5.97
CA THR A 551 14.31 -31.26 -6.87
C THR A 551 15.39 -30.49 -6.12
N LEU A 552 15.81 -31.00 -4.95
CA LEU A 552 16.76 -30.34 -4.07
C LEU A 552 18.04 -29.94 -4.81
N LYS A 553 18.29 -28.62 -4.88
CA LYS A 553 19.46 -28.03 -5.55
C LYS A 553 19.99 -26.84 -4.77
N GLY A 554 21.24 -26.47 -5.01
CA GLY A 554 21.91 -25.37 -4.30
C GLY A 554 21.25 -23.99 -4.46
N SER A 555 20.30 -23.81 -5.39
CA SER A 555 19.48 -22.59 -5.45
C SER A 555 18.32 -22.55 -4.44
N HIS A 556 17.99 -23.68 -3.80
CA HIS A 556 16.97 -23.80 -2.76
C HIS A 556 17.50 -23.45 -1.37
N ILE A 557 18.82 -23.28 -1.25
CA ILE A 557 19.52 -23.10 0.02
C ILE A 557 20.13 -21.71 0.06
N LEU A 558 19.66 -20.87 0.99
CA LEU A 558 20.22 -19.55 1.26
C LEU A 558 21.25 -19.63 2.37
N LEU A 559 22.40 -18.99 2.13
CA LEU A 559 23.47 -18.77 3.10
C LEU A 559 23.55 -17.29 3.45
N SER A 560 24.11 -16.99 4.62
CA SER A 560 24.19 -15.63 5.14
C SER A 560 25.61 -15.09 5.11
N ILE A 561 25.79 -13.88 4.59
CA ILE A 561 27.05 -13.13 4.63
C ILE A 561 26.86 -11.95 5.59
N ASN A 562 27.76 -11.78 6.56
CA ASN A 562 27.69 -10.68 7.52
C ASN A 562 28.16 -9.34 6.88
N PRO A 563 27.99 -8.19 7.56
CA PRO A 563 28.45 -6.89 7.05
C PRO A 563 29.96 -6.80 6.75
N LYS A 564 30.78 -7.70 7.30
CA LYS A 564 32.22 -7.80 7.03
C LYS A 564 32.54 -8.64 5.78
N GLY A 565 31.53 -9.13 5.07
CA GLY A 565 31.69 -9.97 3.88
C GLY A 565 32.02 -11.43 4.19
N GLN A 566 31.86 -11.88 5.43
CA GLN A 566 32.19 -13.24 5.85
C GLN A 566 30.94 -14.12 5.87
N LEU A 567 31.07 -15.37 5.41
CA LEU A 567 30.01 -16.37 5.47
C LEU A 567 29.75 -16.76 6.93
N MET A 568 28.49 -16.69 7.34
CA MET A 568 28.06 -17.13 8.67
C MET A 568 28.11 -18.65 8.77
N ARG A 569 28.59 -19.14 9.91
CA ARG A 569 28.77 -20.55 10.21
C ARG A 569 28.26 -20.84 11.61
N ASN A 570 27.72 -22.03 11.80
CA ASN A 570 27.29 -22.51 13.11
C ASN A 570 28.50 -22.91 13.97
N SER A 571 28.25 -23.35 15.21
CA SER A 571 29.28 -23.81 16.15
C SER A 571 30.11 -24.98 15.66
N ALA A 572 29.61 -25.77 14.70
CA ALA A 572 30.32 -26.88 14.07
C ALA A 572 31.13 -26.45 12.83
N GLY A 573 31.17 -25.16 12.51
CA GLY A 573 31.87 -24.63 11.33
C GLY A 573 31.13 -24.83 10.00
N ILE A 574 29.90 -25.37 10.03
CA ILE A 574 29.07 -25.58 8.83
C ILE A 574 28.39 -24.25 8.47
N PRO A 575 28.34 -23.86 7.19
CA PRO A 575 27.59 -22.69 6.75
C PRO A 575 26.15 -22.71 7.27
N GLU A 576 25.72 -21.62 7.90
CA GLU A 576 24.32 -21.49 8.32
C GLU A 576 23.41 -21.40 7.09
N PHE A 577 22.45 -22.30 7.01
CA PHE A 577 21.56 -22.41 5.86
C PHE A 577 20.10 -22.12 6.22
N ARG A 578 19.34 -21.71 5.21
CA ARG A 578 17.88 -21.61 5.23
C ARG A 578 17.31 -22.22 3.96
N ILE A 579 16.21 -22.96 4.09
CA ILE A 579 15.45 -23.44 2.94
C ILE A 579 14.61 -22.29 2.38
N CYS A 580 14.65 -22.08 1.06
CA CYS A 580 13.90 -21.00 0.41
C CYS A 580 13.07 -21.46 -0.81
N ASN A 581 12.97 -22.76 -1.05
CA ASN A 581 12.04 -23.33 -2.03
C ASN A 581 11.33 -24.54 -1.44
N PHE A 582 10.01 -24.61 -1.68
CA PHE A 582 9.11 -25.64 -1.16
C PHE A 582 8.21 -26.23 -2.26
N GLU A 583 8.40 -25.84 -3.52
CA GLU A 583 7.55 -26.20 -4.67
C GLU A 583 7.33 -27.71 -4.84
N THR A 584 8.37 -28.51 -4.60
CA THR A 584 8.37 -29.96 -4.80
C THR A 584 8.67 -30.73 -3.52
N MET A 585 8.55 -30.07 -2.37
CA MET A 585 8.78 -30.69 -1.07
C MET A 585 7.55 -31.48 -0.64
N ARG A 586 7.74 -32.71 -0.18
CA ARG A 586 6.65 -33.59 0.24
C ARG A 586 6.92 -34.17 1.62
N ARG A 587 5.84 -34.50 2.33
CA ARG A 587 5.91 -35.29 3.56
C ARG A 587 6.12 -36.77 3.21
N CYS A 588 7.06 -37.41 3.89
CA CYS A 588 7.32 -38.83 3.84
C CYS A 588 6.40 -39.51 4.87
N TYR A 589 5.25 -39.99 4.43
CA TYR A 589 4.41 -40.91 5.20
C TYR A 589 4.43 -42.28 4.55
#